data_AF-A0A817EK45-F1
#
_entry.id   AF-A0A817EK45-F1
#
_cell.length_a   1.000
_cell.length_b   1.000
_cell.length_c   1.000
_cell.angle_alpha   90.00
_cell.angle_beta   90.00
_cell.angle_gamma   90.00
#
_symmetry.space_group_name_H-M   'P 1'
#
loop_
_entity.id
_entity.type
_entity.pdbx_description
1 polymer ?
#
loop_
_entity_poly.entity_id
_entity_poly.type
_entity_poly.pdbx_seq_one_letter_code
_entity_poly.pdbx_strand_id
1 'polypeptide(L)'
;MSFVNQYIPRPSHYASSESDINILMMGETGAGKSTFINAFANYIIYNALNEAIRGINYCGIALRYVDDNFRLLSFILGCYVYDAPSHLATHFRAFVNSKLQEYNLQLNSSKFVVSDNEVKMIDAFRDNCTRIGCSDHYLNKQLQHAFESTEIHLNKNKIESVNCATAQNVFLQVKKIVTNVRRSHRQQQLSMELQIYSKTRFNGAMTMLNIFRKVFYELPLVLTNTKSMENYNLIDKKSLDDICHLLEPFEEVIEALSEDHQPTLHQVIPLRQCLINKCESTEEDSTAVAELKLFLGERKQANCL
;
A
#
# COMPACT_ATOMS: atom_id res chain seq x y z
N MET A 1 -39.10 -8.96 -0.41
CA MET A 1 -39.13 -8.05 0.76
C MET A 1 -38.07 -7.00 0.55
N SER A 2 -38.50 -5.74 0.39
CA SER A 2 -37.71 -4.58 0.01
C SER A 2 -36.71 -4.19 1.11
N PHE A 3 -35.44 -4.04 0.75
CA PHE A 3 -34.44 -3.43 1.62
C PHE A 3 -34.74 -1.94 1.76
N VAL A 4 -35.10 -1.53 2.97
CA VAL A 4 -35.23 -0.14 3.36
C VAL A 4 -33.82 0.46 3.42
N ASN A 5 -33.56 1.45 2.58
CA ASN A 5 -32.40 2.35 2.69
C ASN A 5 -32.45 3.00 4.08
N GLN A 6 -31.56 2.60 4.99
CA GLN A 6 -31.35 3.34 6.23
C GLN A 6 -30.61 4.63 5.89
N TYR A 7 -31.39 5.70 5.77
CA TYR A 7 -30.92 7.07 5.74
C TYR A 7 -30.39 7.40 7.14
N ILE A 8 -29.07 7.52 7.28
CA ILE A 8 -28.45 8.08 8.50
C ILE A 8 -28.39 9.60 8.27
N PRO A 9 -29.21 10.41 8.95
CA PRO A 9 -29.21 11.85 8.72
C PRO A 9 -27.91 12.48 9.24
N ARG A 10 -27.37 13.44 8.47
CA ARG A 10 -26.23 14.28 8.88
C ARG A 10 -26.60 15.12 10.11
N PRO A 11 -25.65 15.43 11.02
CA PRO A 11 -25.80 16.53 11.97
C PRO A 11 -26.03 17.83 11.19
N SER A 12 -27.19 18.46 11.40
CA SER A 12 -27.73 19.55 10.57
C SER A 12 -27.11 20.94 10.81
N HIS A 13 -25.81 21.05 11.11
CA HIS A 13 -25.23 22.32 11.56
C HIS A 13 -23.98 22.84 10.82
N TYR A 14 -23.68 22.34 9.62
CA TYR A 14 -22.68 22.99 8.74
C TYR A 14 -23.27 23.23 7.35
N ALA A 15 -24.24 24.12 7.29
CA ALA A 15 -24.69 24.76 6.06
C ALA A 15 -24.52 26.26 6.20
N SER A 16 -23.27 26.72 6.16
CA SER A 16 -22.93 28.09 5.79
C SER A 16 -22.01 28.03 4.58
N SER A 17 -22.45 28.67 3.50
CA SER A 17 -21.68 28.99 2.31
C SER A 17 -20.36 29.67 2.74
N GLU A 18 -19.24 29.20 2.20
CA GLU A 18 -17.85 29.57 2.57
C GLU A 18 -17.38 29.04 3.93
N SER A 19 -17.33 27.71 4.08
CA SER A 19 -16.50 27.11 5.12
C SER A 19 -15.25 26.51 4.50
N ASP A 20 -14.11 27.20 4.67
CA ASP A 20 -12.80 26.61 4.45
C ASP A 20 -12.64 25.44 5.42
N ILE A 21 -12.68 24.22 4.90
CA ILE A 21 -12.44 23.01 5.68
C ILE A 21 -10.93 22.86 5.85
N ASN A 22 -10.40 23.41 6.94
CA ASN A 22 -9.00 23.26 7.32
C ASN A 22 -8.79 21.89 7.99
N ILE A 23 -8.32 20.90 7.23
CA ILE A 23 -7.93 19.59 7.75
C ILE A 23 -6.41 19.54 7.92
N LEU A 24 -5.93 19.68 9.15
CA LEU A 24 -4.54 19.42 9.50
C LEU A 24 -4.38 17.96 9.89
N MET A 25 -3.66 17.17 9.08
CA MET A 25 -3.29 15.80 9.43
C MET A 25 -1.79 15.72 9.66
N MET A 26 -1.40 15.46 10.90
CA MET A 26 -0.02 15.17 11.28
C MET A 26 0.14 13.66 11.52
N GLY A 27 1.22 13.09 11.00
CA GLY A 27 1.58 11.68 11.12
C GLY A 27 2.68 11.32 10.12
N GLU A 28 3.31 10.15 10.26
CA GLU A 28 4.45 9.70 9.44
C GLU A 28 4.09 9.48 7.96
N THR A 29 5.01 9.80 7.06
CA THR A 29 4.86 9.62 5.61
C THR A 29 4.71 8.13 5.29
N GLY A 30 3.58 7.71 4.70
CA GLY A 30 3.24 6.28 4.53
C GLY A 30 2.06 5.77 5.38
N ALA A 31 1.59 6.53 6.37
CA ALA A 31 0.52 6.15 7.30
C ALA A 31 -0.94 6.32 6.80
N GLY A 32 -1.21 6.08 5.52
CA GLY A 32 -2.60 6.17 5.03
C GLY A 32 -3.12 7.58 4.74
N LYS A 33 -2.36 8.66 4.95
CA LYS A 33 -2.87 10.05 4.82
C LYS A 33 -3.56 10.34 3.48
N SER A 34 -2.95 10.04 2.33
CA SER A 34 -3.62 10.20 1.02
C SER A 34 -4.81 9.26 0.83
N THR A 35 -4.82 8.08 1.45
CA THR A 35 -5.95 7.14 1.38
C THR A 35 -7.09 7.54 2.33
N PHE A 36 -6.77 8.13 3.48
CA PHE A 36 -7.71 8.76 4.40
C PHE A 36 -8.29 10.02 3.78
N ILE A 37 -7.47 10.88 3.16
CA ILE A 37 -7.95 12.00 2.33
C ILE A 37 -8.86 11.46 1.23
N ASN A 38 -8.46 10.45 0.47
CA ASN A 38 -9.32 9.88 -0.57
C ASN A 38 -10.62 9.31 0.01
N ALA A 39 -10.61 8.57 1.11
CA ALA A 39 -11.83 7.97 1.65
C ALA A 39 -12.72 9.01 2.35
N PHE A 40 -12.14 9.87 3.19
CA PHE A 40 -12.82 10.84 4.04
C PHE A 40 -13.22 12.08 3.25
N ALA A 41 -12.34 12.65 2.43
CA ALA A 41 -12.69 13.80 1.60
C ALA A 41 -13.69 13.40 0.51
N ASN A 42 -13.58 12.21 -0.12
CA ASN A 42 -14.64 11.76 -1.05
C ASN A 42 -15.99 11.56 -0.33
N TYR A 43 -16.00 11.10 0.93
CA TYR A 43 -17.22 10.93 1.70
C TYR A 43 -17.85 12.26 2.15
N ILE A 44 -17.04 13.30 2.38
CA ILE A 44 -17.51 14.65 2.74
C ILE A 44 -17.95 15.44 1.52
N ILE A 45 -17.20 15.34 0.41
CA ILE A 45 -17.41 16.14 -0.81
C ILE A 45 -18.59 15.62 -1.64
N TYR A 46 -18.77 14.30 -1.72
CA TYR A 46 -19.85 13.72 -2.53
C TYR A 46 -21.07 13.37 -1.70
N ASN A 47 -22.25 13.66 -2.25
CA ASN A 47 -23.52 13.38 -1.58
C ASN A 47 -23.99 11.91 -1.75
N ALA A 48 -23.34 11.14 -2.63
CA ALA A 48 -23.64 9.73 -2.86
C ALA A 48 -22.37 8.85 -2.87
N LEU A 49 -22.47 7.65 -2.29
CA LEU A 49 -21.39 6.65 -2.25
C LEU A 49 -20.86 6.30 -3.65
N ASN A 50 -21.74 6.32 -4.65
CA ASN A 50 -21.45 6.00 -6.05
C ASN A 50 -20.50 7.03 -6.70
N GLU A 51 -20.56 8.28 -6.25
CA GLU A 51 -19.70 9.37 -6.70
C GLU A 51 -18.37 9.35 -5.95
N ALA A 52 -18.39 9.03 -4.65
CA ALA A 52 -17.17 8.77 -3.88
C ALA A 52 -16.37 7.57 -4.45
N ILE A 53 -17.05 6.58 -5.03
CA ILE A 53 -16.46 5.44 -5.75
C ILE A 53 -15.77 5.86 -7.06
N ARG A 54 -16.13 7.00 -7.67
CA ARG A 54 -15.42 7.52 -8.87
C ARG A 54 -13.98 7.97 -8.56
N GLY A 55 -13.69 8.26 -7.30
CA GLY A 55 -12.35 8.42 -6.75
C GLY A 55 -11.63 9.69 -7.21
N ILE A 56 -11.63 10.72 -6.35
CA ILE A 56 -10.69 11.84 -6.55
C ILE A 56 -9.26 11.32 -6.36
N ASN A 57 -8.41 11.56 -7.36
CA ASN A 57 -6.97 11.32 -7.25
C ASN A 57 -6.28 12.50 -6.59
N TYR A 58 -5.23 12.23 -5.82
CA TYR A 58 -4.45 13.28 -5.17
C TYR A 58 -2.98 13.14 -5.54
N CYS A 59 -2.30 14.29 -5.58
CA CYS A 59 -0.87 14.40 -5.82
C CYS A 59 -0.25 15.13 -4.62
N GLY A 60 0.53 14.39 -3.83
CA GLY A 60 1.39 14.97 -2.81
C GLY A 60 2.70 15.42 -3.44
N ILE A 61 3.11 16.66 -3.19
CA ILE A 61 4.41 17.18 -3.60
C ILE A 61 5.17 17.59 -2.34
N ALA A 62 6.36 17.03 -2.17
CA ALA A 62 7.30 17.39 -1.13
C ALA A 62 8.66 17.74 -1.72
N LEU A 63 9.28 18.79 -1.20
CA LEU A 63 10.64 19.18 -1.53
C LEU A 63 11.57 18.70 -0.42
N ARG A 64 12.64 18.01 -0.80
CA ARG A 64 13.72 17.64 0.12
C ARG A 64 15.04 18.24 -0.35
N TYR A 65 15.80 18.81 0.58
CA TYR A 65 17.17 19.24 0.32
C TYR A 65 18.04 19.09 1.57
N VAL A 66 19.35 18.96 1.37
CA VAL A 66 20.33 18.95 2.46
C VAL A 66 21.03 20.29 2.47
N ASP A 67 21.03 20.97 3.62
CA ASP A 67 21.71 22.27 3.77
C ASP A 67 23.22 22.12 4.01
N ASP A 68 23.92 23.25 4.08
CA ASP A 68 25.39 23.28 4.32
C ASP A 68 25.80 22.72 5.70
N ASN A 69 24.83 22.55 6.62
CA ASN A 69 25.04 21.94 7.94
C ASN A 69 24.69 20.45 7.94
N PHE A 70 24.54 19.82 6.76
CA PHE A 70 24.15 18.42 6.58
C PHE A 70 22.79 18.07 7.19
N ARG A 71 21.89 19.05 7.32
CA ARG A 71 20.53 18.81 7.81
C ARG A 71 19.62 18.50 6.64
N LEU A 72 18.91 17.38 6.73
CA LEU A 72 17.84 17.06 5.80
C LEU A 72 16.62 17.92 6.13
N LEU A 73 16.22 18.75 5.18
CA LEU A 73 15.02 19.58 5.28
C LEU A 73 13.95 19.02 4.36
N SER A 74 12.75 18.87 4.90
CA SER A 74 11.58 18.29 4.23
C SER A 74 10.43 19.28 4.30
N PHE A 75 9.98 19.76 3.14
CA PHE A 75 8.87 20.69 3.01
C PHE A 75 7.74 20.01 2.24
N ILE A 76 6.59 19.87 2.87
CA ILE A 76 5.37 19.48 2.16
C ILE A 76 4.86 20.73 1.45
N LEU A 77 4.97 20.76 0.11
CA LEU A 77 4.47 21.87 -0.70
C LEU A 77 2.95 21.81 -0.80
N GLY A 78 2.38 20.60 -0.82
CA GLY A 78 0.94 20.44 -0.73
C GLY A 78 0.46 19.04 -1.08
N CYS A 79 -0.81 18.81 -0.80
CA CYS A 79 -1.56 17.65 -1.28
C CYS A 79 -2.71 18.17 -2.14
N TYR A 80 -2.58 18.00 -3.45
CA TYR A 80 -3.47 18.61 -4.42
C TYR A 80 -4.43 17.59 -5.00
N VAL A 81 -5.67 18.02 -5.22
CA VAL A 81 -6.62 17.25 -6.02
C VAL A 81 -6.13 17.22 -7.47
N TYR A 82 -6.04 16.03 -8.04
CA TYR A 82 -5.74 15.78 -9.45
C TYR A 82 -6.98 15.22 -10.14
N ASP A 83 -7.88 16.11 -10.51
CA ASP A 83 -9.12 15.81 -11.25
C ASP A 83 -8.95 16.12 -12.75
N ALA A 84 -7.94 15.52 -13.37
CA ALA A 84 -7.71 15.71 -14.80
C ALA A 84 -8.57 14.72 -15.60
N PRO A 85 -9.28 15.18 -16.65
CA PRO A 85 -10.11 14.33 -17.50
C PRO A 85 -9.30 13.30 -18.32
N SER A 86 -7.98 13.49 -18.42
CA SER A 86 -7.06 12.59 -19.08
C SER A 86 -5.86 12.27 -18.19
N HIS A 87 -5.66 10.99 -17.91
CA HIS A 87 -4.58 10.46 -17.08
C HIS A 87 -3.27 10.23 -17.86
N LEU A 88 -3.06 10.95 -18.96
CA LEU A 88 -1.81 10.90 -19.72
C LEU A 88 -0.65 11.47 -18.88
N ALA A 89 0.52 10.87 -19.04
CA ALA A 89 1.74 11.25 -18.34
C ALA A 89 2.11 12.73 -18.54
N THR A 90 1.91 13.26 -19.76
CA THR A 90 2.18 14.67 -20.10
C THR A 90 1.29 15.64 -19.32
N HIS A 91 0.00 15.32 -19.15
CA HIS A 91 -0.91 16.15 -18.36
C HIS A 91 -0.55 16.12 -16.88
N PHE A 92 -0.18 14.95 -16.36
CA PHE A 92 0.30 14.85 -14.98
C PHE A 92 1.58 15.68 -14.77
N ARG A 93 2.54 15.62 -15.71
CA ARG A 93 3.75 16.46 -15.64
C ARG A 93 3.43 17.95 -15.70
N ALA A 94 2.52 18.37 -16.58
CA ALA A 94 2.10 19.77 -16.67
C ALA A 94 1.46 20.26 -15.37
N PHE A 95 0.62 19.43 -14.75
CA PHE A 95 0.04 19.72 -13.44
C PHE A 95 1.09 19.85 -12.33
N VAL A 96 2.06 18.93 -12.26
CA VAL A 96 3.14 19.04 -11.26
C VAL A 96 3.98 20.30 -11.49
N ASN A 97 4.30 20.62 -12.75
CA ASN A 97 5.05 21.83 -13.08
C ASN A 97 4.30 23.10 -12.67
N SER A 98 2.97 23.17 -12.85
CA SER A 98 2.20 24.34 -12.42
C SER A 98 2.21 24.49 -10.89
N LYS A 99 2.11 23.38 -10.15
CA LYS A 99 2.22 23.41 -8.68
C LYS A 99 3.60 23.80 -8.17
N LEU A 100 4.67 23.41 -8.87
CA LEU A 100 6.01 23.88 -8.54
C LEU A 100 6.20 25.38 -8.86
N GLN A 101 5.60 25.86 -9.95
CA GLN A 101 5.65 27.28 -10.32
C GLN A 101 4.99 28.20 -9.29
N GLU A 102 3.96 27.75 -8.57
CA GLU A 102 3.36 28.50 -7.45
C GLU A 102 4.41 28.84 -6.35
N TYR A 103 5.50 28.07 -6.26
CA TYR A 103 6.62 28.29 -5.35
C TYR A 103 7.87 28.85 -6.05
N ASN A 104 7.76 29.31 -7.30
CA ASN A 104 8.90 29.69 -8.15
C ASN A 104 9.93 28.57 -8.34
N LEU A 105 9.47 27.30 -8.28
CA LEU A 105 10.30 26.12 -8.48
C LEU A 105 10.08 25.55 -9.88
N GLN A 106 11.13 24.94 -10.44
CA GLN A 106 11.09 24.26 -11.73
C GLN A 106 11.96 23.01 -11.72
N LEU A 107 11.49 21.95 -12.39
CA LEU A 107 12.28 20.76 -12.64
C LEU A 107 13.25 21.01 -13.81
N ASN A 108 14.47 20.52 -13.66
CA ASN A 108 15.50 20.52 -14.70
C ASN A 108 16.44 19.32 -14.49
N SER A 109 17.43 19.15 -15.38
CA SER A 109 18.36 18.02 -15.36
C SER A 109 19.21 17.89 -14.09
N SER A 110 19.31 18.94 -13.27
CA SER A 110 20.01 18.89 -11.96
C SER A 110 19.12 18.43 -10.80
N LYS A 111 17.81 18.24 -11.05
CA LYS A 111 16.82 17.90 -10.00
C LYS A 111 16.46 16.43 -10.06
N PHE A 112 16.35 15.84 -8.88
CA PHE A 112 15.90 14.47 -8.69
C PHE A 112 14.42 14.44 -8.31
N VAL A 113 13.68 13.50 -8.89
CA VAL A 113 12.27 13.27 -8.58
C VAL A 113 12.11 11.81 -8.15
N VAL A 114 11.63 11.59 -6.93
CA VAL A 114 11.26 10.26 -6.45
C VAL A 114 9.77 10.06 -6.69
N SER A 115 9.41 9.02 -7.45
CA SER A 115 8.01 8.67 -7.73
C SER A 115 7.83 7.16 -7.73
N ASP A 116 6.57 6.70 -7.70
CA ASP A 116 6.26 5.29 -7.92
C ASP A 116 6.81 4.78 -9.27
N ASN A 117 6.78 3.45 -9.43
CA ASN A 117 7.29 2.77 -10.62
C ASN A 117 6.16 2.42 -11.62
N GLU A 118 5.06 3.15 -11.59
CA GLU A 118 4.02 3.01 -12.61
C GLU A 118 4.48 3.60 -13.94
N VAL A 119 4.06 2.99 -15.05
CA VAL A 119 4.41 3.41 -16.41
C VAL A 119 4.12 4.90 -16.63
N LYS A 120 2.97 5.37 -16.13
CA LYS A 120 2.58 6.79 -16.20
C LYS A 120 3.58 7.72 -15.51
N MET A 121 4.08 7.36 -14.31
CA MET A 121 5.04 8.19 -13.59
C MET A 121 6.43 8.13 -14.22
N ILE A 122 6.83 6.96 -14.71
CA ILE A 122 8.07 6.80 -15.48
C ILE A 122 8.03 7.71 -16.72
N ASP A 123 6.94 7.71 -17.46
CA ASP A 123 6.77 8.54 -18.65
C ASP A 123 6.69 10.04 -18.31
N ALA A 124 6.04 10.42 -17.19
CA ALA A 124 5.86 11.82 -16.80
C ALA A 124 7.17 12.52 -16.39
N PHE A 125 8.11 11.74 -15.85
CA PHE A 125 9.40 12.23 -15.35
C PHE A 125 10.60 11.69 -16.14
N ARG A 126 10.36 11.17 -17.35
CA ARG A 126 11.43 10.69 -18.24
C ARG A 126 12.39 11.79 -18.65
N ASP A 127 11.85 12.98 -18.93
CA ASP A 127 12.60 14.11 -19.47
C ASP A 127 12.70 15.27 -18.46
N ASN A 128 13.76 16.08 -18.61
CA ASN A 128 13.99 17.32 -17.85
C ASN A 128 14.01 17.16 -16.31
N CYS A 129 14.43 16.01 -15.82
CA CYS A 129 14.82 15.70 -14.44
C CYS A 129 15.43 14.30 -14.38
N THR A 130 16.09 13.96 -13.28
CA THR A 130 16.49 12.58 -13.00
C THR A 130 15.43 11.91 -12.13
N ARG A 131 14.74 10.91 -12.65
CA ARG A 131 13.76 10.15 -11.88
C ARG A 131 14.43 9.02 -11.11
N ILE A 132 14.06 8.86 -9.84
CA ILE A 132 14.42 7.72 -8.98
C ILE A 132 13.13 6.96 -8.65
N GLY A 133 13.17 5.64 -8.80
CA GLY A 133 12.05 4.76 -8.45
C GLY A 133 11.88 4.59 -6.94
N CYS A 134 10.64 4.63 -6.47
CA CYS A 134 10.33 4.41 -5.06
C CYS A 134 10.54 2.93 -4.68
N SER A 135 11.50 2.67 -3.79
CA SER A 135 11.85 1.32 -3.36
C SER A 135 10.76 0.67 -2.50
N ASP A 136 10.09 1.43 -1.63
CA ASP A 136 8.99 0.93 -0.79
C ASP A 136 7.81 0.41 -1.64
N HIS A 137 7.44 1.13 -2.70
CA HIS A 137 6.38 0.79 -3.64
C HIS A 137 6.77 -0.45 -4.43
N TYR A 138 8.04 -0.55 -4.83
CA TYR A 138 8.53 -1.74 -5.52
C TYR A 138 8.41 -2.99 -4.64
N LEU A 139 8.88 -2.94 -3.38
CA LEU A 139 8.77 -4.05 -2.43
C LEU A 139 7.31 -4.43 -2.17
N ASN A 140 6.46 -3.44 -1.87
CA ASN A 140 5.03 -3.65 -1.67
C ASN A 140 4.37 -4.33 -2.88
N LYS A 141 4.74 -3.92 -4.10
CA LYS A 141 4.19 -4.50 -5.33
C LYS A 141 4.67 -5.94 -5.55
N GLN A 142 5.92 -6.27 -5.25
CA GLN A 142 6.39 -7.66 -5.33
C GLN A 142 5.64 -8.55 -4.34
N LEU A 143 5.46 -8.10 -3.09
CA LEU A 143 4.68 -8.85 -2.11
C LEU A 143 3.22 -8.98 -2.55
N GLN A 144 2.60 -7.91 -3.05
CA GLN A 144 1.24 -7.99 -3.59
C GLN A 144 1.14 -9.04 -4.71
N HIS A 145 2.10 -9.06 -5.62
CA HIS A 145 2.13 -10.06 -6.67
C HIS A 145 2.25 -11.48 -6.11
N ALA A 146 3.15 -11.70 -5.15
CA ALA A 146 3.33 -13.00 -4.52
C ALA A 146 2.02 -13.56 -3.92
N PHE A 147 1.20 -12.71 -3.29
CA PHE A 147 -0.02 -13.15 -2.60
C PHE A 147 -1.32 -13.04 -3.41
N GLU A 148 -1.38 -12.24 -4.48
CA GLU A 148 -2.63 -11.96 -5.20
C GLU A 148 -2.61 -12.27 -6.69
N SER A 149 -1.42 -12.44 -7.31
CA SER A 149 -1.29 -12.62 -8.76
C SER A 149 -0.94 -14.06 -9.09
N THR A 150 -1.58 -14.64 -10.09
CA THR A 150 -1.12 -15.90 -10.71
C THR A 150 -0.13 -15.64 -11.84
N GLU A 151 -0.19 -14.45 -12.43
CA GLU A 151 0.66 -14.02 -13.55
C GLU A 151 0.98 -12.54 -13.45
N ILE A 152 2.15 -12.14 -13.96
CA ILE A 152 2.60 -10.74 -14.00
C ILE A 152 3.00 -10.39 -15.43
N HIS A 153 2.45 -9.28 -15.93
CA HIS A 153 2.87 -8.69 -17.20
C HIS A 153 4.11 -7.83 -16.98
N LEU A 154 5.27 -8.29 -17.48
CA LEU A 154 6.51 -7.51 -17.45
C LEU A 154 6.51 -6.44 -18.55
N ASN A 155 5.91 -6.76 -19.70
CA ASN A 155 5.63 -5.85 -20.79
C ASN A 155 4.51 -6.44 -21.67
N LYS A 156 4.15 -5.76 -22.77
CA LYS A 156 3.08 -6.20 -23.68
C LYS A 156 3.23 -7.63 -24.22
N ASN A 157 4.46 -8.15 -24.26
CA ASN A 157 4.78 -9.43 -24.90
C ASN A 157 5.37 -10.47 -23.93
N LYS A 158 5.54 -10.14 -22.65
CA LYS A 158 6.17 -11.03 -21.67
C LYS A 158 5.31 -11.14 -20.41
N ILE A 159 4.79 -12.34 -20.21
CA ILE A 159 4.03 -12.76 -19.04
C ILE A 159 4.89 -13.77 -18.27
N GLU A 160 4.87 -13.68 -16.95
CA GLU A 160 5.56 -14.62 -16.07
C GLU A 160 4.56 -15.17 -15.06
N SER A 161 4.60 -16.49 -14.83
CA SER A 161 3.79 -17.15 -13.80
C SER A 161 4.31 -16.82 -12.41
N VAL A 162 3.40 -16.65 -11.46
CA VAL A 162 3.72 -16.50 -10.04
C VAL A 162 3.39 -17.80 -9.33
N ASN A 163 4.43 -18.51 -8.91
CA ASN A 163 4.31 -19.84 -8.31
C ASN A 163 4.35 -19.75 -6.77
N CYS A 164 3.32 -19.13 -6.18
CA CYS A 164 3.17 -18.99 -4.73
C CYS A 164 1.84 -19.57 -4.21
N ALA A 165 1.39 -20.68 -4.81
CA ALA A 165 0.04 -21.21 -4.64
C ALA A 165 -0.32 -21.49 -3.17
N THR A 166 0.61 -22.00 -2.37
CA THR A 166 0.37 -22.34 -0.97
C THR A 166 0.17 -21.07 -0.15
N ALA A 167 1.06 -20.09 -0.28
CA ALA A 167 0.95 -18.81 0.40
C ALA A 167 -0.29 -18.01 -0.05
N GLN A 168 -0.61 -18.05 -1.34
CA GLN A 168 -1.81 -17.43 -1.92
C GLN A 168 -3.09 -18.04 -1.36
N ASN A 169 -3.12 -19.37 -1.17
CA ASN A 169 -4.28 -20.04 -0.58
C ASN A 169 -4.50 -19.58 0.87
N VAL A 170 -3.45 -19.61 1.70
CA VAL A 170 -3.52 -19.12 3.09
C VAL A 170 -4.04 -17.69 3.13
N PHE A 171 -3.45 -16.79 2.34
CA PHE A 171 -3.87 -15.39 2.28
C PHE A 171 -5.33 -15.22 1.84
N LEU A 172 -5.78 -15.99 0.85
CA LEU A 172 -7.16 -15.97 0.37
C LEU A 172 -8.15 -16.42 1.46
N GLN A 173 -7.85 -17.48 2.21
CA GLN A 173 -8.73 -17.94 3.29
C GLN A 173 -8.79 -16.94 4.43
N VAL A 174 -7.65 -16.38 4.83
CA VAL A 174 -7.59 -15.31 5.85
C VAL A 174 -8.48 -14.13 5.44
N LYS A 175 -8.37 -13.64 4.20
CA LYS A 175 -9.21 -12.54 3.69
C LYS A 175 -10.70 -12.84 3.78
N LYS A 176 -11.12 -14.06 3.40
CA LYS A 176 -12.53 -14.48 3.46
C LYS A 176 -13.04 -14.49 4.89
N ILE A 177 -12.25 -15.05 5.82
CA ILE A 177 -12.63 -15.16 7.23
C ILE A 177 -12.72 -13.78 7.87
N VAL A 178 -11.69 -12.93 7.71
CA VAL A 178 -11.68 -11.55 8.22
C VAL A 178 -12.88 -10.77 7.72
N THR A 179 -13.17 -10.87 6.42
CA THR A 179 -14.35 -10.21 5.82
C THR A 179 -15.66 -10.73 6.43
N ASN A 180 -15.76 -12.03 6.69
CA ASN A 180 -16.96 -12.63 7.28
C ASN A 180 -17.18 -12.20 8.74
N VAL A 181 -16.14 -12.27 9.57
CA VAL A 181 -16.19 -11.89 10.99
C VAL A 181 -16.57 -10.42 11.16
N ARG A 182 -16.04 -9.54 10.30
CA ARG A 182 -16.38 -8.11 10.34
C ARG A 182 -17.81 -7.84 9.88
N ARG A 183 -18.31 -8.56 8.87
CA ARG A 183 -19.71 -8.45 8.41
C ARG A 183 -20.72 -9.02 9.42
N SER A 184 -20.32 -10.00 10.21
CA SER A 184 -21.19 -10.58 11.24
C SER A 184 -21.19 -9.79 12.55
N HIS A 185 -20.40 -8.71 12.66
CA HIS A 185 -20.23 -7.89 13.85
C HIS A 185 -19.76 -8.68 15.10
N ARG A 186 -19.13 -9.85 14.91
CA ARG A 186 -18.64 -10.71 15.99
C ARG A 186 -17.20 -10.42 16.42
N GLN A 187 -16.60 -9.38 15.85
CA GLN A 187 -15.24 -8.94 16.17
C GLN A 187 -15.01 -8.71 17.68
N GLN A 188 -16.04 -8.28 18.39
CA GLN A 188 -16.02 -7.99 19.83
C GLN A 188 -15.77 -9.22 20.71
N GLN A 189 -15.90 -10.43 20.16
CA GLN A 189 -15.64 -11.69 20.85
C GLN A 189 -14.18 -12.14 20.75
N LEU A 190 -13.35 -11.41 20.00
CA LEU A 190 -11.92 -11.67 19.86
C LEU A 190 -11.12 -10.72 20.74
N SER A 191 -9.96 -11.15 21.19
CA SER A 191 -9.02 -10.36 22.00
C SER A 191 -8.43 -9.15 21.26
N MET A 192 -8.46 -9.18 19.92
CA MET A 192 -7.96 -8.10 19.06
C MET A 192 -8.87 -7.87 17.86
N GLU A 193 -8.85 -6.65 17.33
CA GLU A 193 -9.58 -6.29 16.11
C GLU A 193 -8.90 -6.79 14.84
N LEU A 194 -9.56 -7.67 14.08
CA LEU A 194 -9.09 -8.14 12.77
C LEU A 194 -9.03 -6.97 11.80
N GLN A 195 -7.89 -6.82 11.13
CA GLN A 195 -7.66 -5.76 10.16
C GLN A 195 -8.07 -6.20 8.75
N ILE A 196 -8.88 -5.38 8.06
CA ILE A 196 -9.19 -5.62 6.65
C ILE A 196 -7.99 -5.23 5.82
N TYR A 197 -7.58 -6.14 4.95
CA TYR A 197 -6.63 -5.83 3.89
C TYR A 197 -7.24 -4.89 2.84
N SER A 198 -6.62 -3.73 2.66
CA SER A 198 -6.85 -2.85 1.51
C SER A 198 -5.73 -3.03 0.49
N LYS A 199 -6.10 -3.24 -0.78
CA LYS A 199 -5.15 -3.36 -1.90
C LYS A 199 -4.26 -2.14 -2.10
N THR A 200 -4.63 -0.99 -1.56
CA THR A 200 -3.91 0.27 -1.79
C THR A 200 -2.55 0.34 -1.07
N ARG A 201 -2.27 -0.52 -0.09
CA ARG A 201 -0.97 -0.61 0.61
C ARG A 201 -0.75 -2.04 1.10
N PHE A 202 0.27 -2.72 0.58
CA PHE A 202 0.52 -4.11 0.95
C PHE A 202 0.94 -4.27 2.42
N ASN A 203 1.49 -3.24 3.08
CA ASN A 203 1.74 -3.28 4.54
C ASN A 203 0.51 -3.76 5.35
N GLY A 204 -0.72 -3.42 4.93
CA GLY A 204 -1.94 -3.90 5.59
C GLY A 204 -2.16 -5.43 5.49
N ALA A 205 -1.52 -6.11 4.54
CA ALA A 205 -1.56 -7.57 4.42
C ALA A 205 -0.80 -8.22 5.58
N MET A 206 0.39 -7.71 5.90
CA MET A 206 1.21 -8.20 7.00
C MET A 206 0.49 -7.98 8.33
N THR A 207 -0.03 -6.78 8.57
CA THR A 207 -0.79 -6.49 9.79
C THR A 207 -2.02 -7.39 9.92
N MET A 208 -2.76 -7.62 8.83
CA MET A 208 -3.90 -8.56 8.82
C MET A 208 -3.47 -9.98 9.17
N LEU A 209 -2.41 -10.51 8.54
CA LEU A 209 -1.90 -11.85 8.80
C LEU A 209 -1.42 -12.00 10.24
N ASN A 210 -0.66 -11.03 10.76
CA ASN A 210 -0.16 -11.04 12.13
C ASN A 210 -1.25 -10.96 13.19
N ILE A 211 -2.26 -10.11 12.98
CA ILE A 211 -3.42 -10.05 13.88
C ILE A 211 -4.21 -11.37 13.82
N PHE A 212 -4.48 -11.88 12.62
CA PHE A 212 -5.18 -13.15 12.43
C PHE A 212 -4.45 -14.32 13.09
N ARG A 213 -3.11 -14.37 12.96
CA ARG A 213 -2.22 -15.36 13.58
C ARG A 213 -2.33 -15.38 15.10
N LYS A 214 -2.39 -14.20 15.73
CA LYS A 214 -2.50 -14.04 17.19
C LYS A 214 -3.86 -14.48 17.73
N VAL A 215 -4.96 -14.23 17.00
CA VAL A 215 -6.31 -14.66 17.40
C VAL A 215 -6.74 -16.02 16.84
N PHE A 216 -5.82 -16.76 16.22
CA PHE A 216 -6.16 -17.95 15.42
C PHE A 216 -7.01 -18.97 16.18
N TYR A 217 -6.64 -19.28 17.42
CA TYR A 217 -7.35 -20.26 18.26
C TYR A 217 -8.67 -19.74 18.84
N GLU A 218 -8.92 -18.43 18.79
CA GLU A 218 -10.20 -17.83 19.19
C GLU A 218 -11.21 -17.86 18.04
N LEU A 219 -10.75 -17.94 16.79
CA LEU A 219 -11.61 -17.87 15.60
C LEU A 219 -12.74 -18.91 15.61
N PRO A 220 -12.53 -20.20 15.96
CA PRO A 220 -13.62 -21.18 15.99
C PRO A 220 -14.84 -20.76 16.86
N LEU A 221 -14.64 -19.90 17.86
CA LEU A 221 -15.72 -19.40 18.72
C LEU A 221 -16.64 -18.39 18.00
N VAL A 222 -16.11 -17.69 16.98
CA VAL A 222 -16.83 -16.62 16.27
C VAL A 222 -17.32 -17.04 14.87
N LEU A 223 -16.80 -18.14 14.32
CA LEU A 223 -17.17 -18.65 13.00
C LEU A 223 -18.44 -19.50 13.06
N THR A 224 -19.58 -18.91 12.73
CA THR A 224 -20.88 -19.61 12.84
C THR A 224 -21.40 -20.26 11.57
N ASN A 225 -20.84 -19.92 10.41
CA ASN A 225 -21.25 -20.52 9.14
C ASN A 225 -20.25 -21.60 8.71
N THR A 226 -20.78 -22.70 8.18
CA THR A 226 -20.01 -23.87 7.74
C THR A 226 -18.88 -23.49 6.79
N LYS A 227 -19.15 -22.57 5.85
CA LYS A 227 -18.16 -22.13 4.85
C LYS A 227 -16.96 -21.41 5.45
N SER A 228 -17.14 -20.61 6.51
CA SER A 228 -16.02 -19.93 7.18
C SER A 228 -15.21 -20.89 8.03
N MET A 229 -15.88 -21.90 8.62
CA MET A 229 -15.20 -22.99 9.31
C MET A 229 -14.41 -23.88 8.34
N GLU A 230 -14.95 -24.18 7.16
CA GLU A 230 -14.23 -24.85 6.07
C GLU A 230 -12.99 -24.06 5.66
N ASN A 231 -13.12 -22.74 5.41
CA ASN A 231 -11.97 -21.90 5.08
C ASN A 231 -10.93 -21.89 6.22
N TYR A 232 -11.35 -21.90 7.48
CA TYR A 232 -10.45 -21.96 8.64
C TYR A 232 -9.68 -23.28 8.69
N ASN A 233 -10.36 -24.41 8.46
CA ASN A 233 -9.74 -25.73 8.45
C ASN A 233 -8.75 -25.94 7.29
N LEU A 234 -8.83 -25.12 6.23
CA LEU A 234 -7.86 -25.11 5.14
C LEU A 234 -6.57 -24.35 5.48
N ILE A 235 -6.54 -23.59 6.58
CA ILE A 235 -5.36 -22.85 7.00
C ILE A 235 -4.54 -23.72 7.95
N ASP A 236 -3.38 -24.16 7.49
CA ASP A 236 -2.36 -24.71 8.37
C ASP A 236 -1.72 -23.59 9.21
N LYS A 237 -1.80 -23.72 10.53
CA LYS A 237 -1.28 -22.70 11.45
C LYS A 237 0.23 -22.54 11.32
N LYS A 238 0.96 -23.64 11.12
CA LYS A 238 2.41 -23.60 10.94
C LYS A 238 2.78 -22.80 9.69
N SER A 239 2.14 -23.09 8.56
CA SER A 239 2.32 -22.33 7.33
C SER A 239 2.02 -20.83 7.51
N LEU A 240 0.95 -20.48 8.25
CA LEU A 240 0.65 -19.08 8.58
C LEU A 240 1.76 -18.45 9.45
N ASP A 241 2.26 -19.15 10.46
CA ASP A 241 3.37 -18.67 11.29
C ASP A 241 4.62 -18.46 10.44
N ASP A 242 5.01 -19.44 9.62
CA ASP A 242 6.20 -19.38 8.77
C ASP A 242 6.13 -18.22 7.76
N ILE A 243 4.96 -18.00 7.14
CA ILE A 243 4.72 -16.85 6.26
C ILE A 243 4.91 -15.54 7.01
N CYS A 244 4.36 -15.41 8.23
CA CYS A 244 4.49 -14.17 9.00
C CYS A 244 5.95 -13.91 9.37
N HIS A 245 6.70 -14.93 9.83
CA HIS A 245 8.13 -14.77 10.14
C HIS A 245 8.95 -14.38 8.91
N LEU A 246 8.65 -14.91 7.72
CA LEU A 246 9.33 -14.51 6.49
C LEU A 246 9.09 -13.03 6.15
N LEU A 247 7.89 -12.52 6.44
CA LEU A 247 7.50 -11.16 6.10
C LEU A 247 8.03 -10.10 7.07
N GLU A 248 8.37 -10.46 8.32
CA GLU A 248 8.91 -9.53 9.33
C GLU A 248 10.07 -8.66 8.80
N PRO A 249 11.15 -9.22 8.21
CA PRO A 249 12.24 -8.41 7.68
C PRO A 249 11.80 -7.50 6.52
N PHE A 250 10.74 -7.84 5.78
CA PHE A 250 10.21 -6.96 4.73
C PHE A 250 9.49 -5.75 5.32
N GLU A 251 8.74 -5.94 6.41
CA GLU A 251 8.07 -4.85 7.12
C GLU A 251 9.10 -3.86 7.69
N GLU A 252 10.13 -4.37 8.37
CA GLU A 252 11.24 -3.56 8.90
C GLU A 252 11.95 -2.75 7.80
N VAL A 253 12.23 -3.38 6.66
CA VAL A 253 12.89 -2.69 5.53
C VAL A 253 11.98 -1.65 4.88
N ILE A 254 10.68 -1.94 4.73
CA ILE A 254 9.73 -0.97 4.18
C ILE A 254 9.64 0.24 5.11
N GLU A 255 9.53 0.02 6.43
CA GLU A 255 9.49 1.09 7.43
C GLU A 255 10.76 1.96 7.38
N ALA A 256 11.95 1.34 7.39
CA ALA A 256 13.23 2.05 7.30
C ALA A 256 13.38 2.87 6.01
N LEU A 257 12.88 2.36 4.87
CA LEU A 257 12.95 3.07 3.58
C LEU A 257 11.90 4.17 3.44
N SER A 258 10.78 4.08 4.17
CA SER A 258 9.71 5.08 4.16
C SER A 258 9.97 6.28 5.09
N GLU A 259 11.05 6.25 5.87
CA GLU A 259 11.41 7.32 6.79
C GLU A 259 11.71 8.66 6.09
N ASP A 260 11.39 9.78 6.76
CA ASP A 260 11.42 11.12 6.16
C ASP A 260 12.22 12.17 6.94
N HIS A 261 12.71 11.84 8.13
CA HIS A 261 13.53 12.72 8.96
C HIS A 261 15.03 12.46 8.85
N GLN A 262 15.43 11.36 8.21
CA GLN A 262 16.83 11.02 7.94
C GLN A 262 17.04 10.56 6.49
N PRO A 263 18.26 10.67 5.93
CA PRO A 263 18.53 10.19 4.58
C PRO A 263 18.33 8.67 4.49
N THR A 264 17.52 8.18 3.55
CA THR A 264 17.24 6.73 3.38
C THR A 264 17.87 6.14 2.10
N LEU A 265 18.23 6.97 1.12
CA LEU A 265 18.72 6.51 -0.19
C LEU A 265 19.94 5.57 -0.09
N HIS A 266 20.85 5.85 0.84
CA HIS A 266 22.05 5.04 1.05
C HIS A 266 21.74 3.64 1.63
N GLN A 267 20.56 3.46 2.23
CA GLN A 267 20.14 2.20 2.82
C GLN A 267 19.50 1.25 1.80
N VAL A 268 19.09 1.75 0.62
CA VAL A 268 18.40 0.96 -0.41
C VAL A 268 19.19 -0.28 -0.80
N ILE A 269 20.48 -0.16 -1.08
CA ILE A 269 21.33 -1.28 -1.51
C ILE A 269 21.57 -2.28 -0.36
N PRO A 270 22.05 -1.86 0.83
CA PRO A 270 22.24 -2.77 1.97
C PRO A 270 20.97 -3.51 2.40
N LEU A 271 19.84 -2.81 2.53
CA LEU A 271 18.59 -3.41 2.98
C LEU A 271 18.03 -4.37 1.92
N ARG A 272 18.19 -4.05 0.64
CA ARG A 272 17.86 -4.98 -0.44
C ARG A 272 18.71 -6.25 -0.36
N GLN A 273 20.02 -6.12 -0.13
CA GLN A 273 20.88 -7.30 0.03
C GLN A 273 20.49 -8.13 1.25
N CYS A 274 20.13 -7.48 2.37
CA CYS A 274 19.58 -8.16 3.54
C CYS A 274 18.35 -9.00 3.16
N LEU A 275 17.40 -8.43 2.43
CA LEU A 275 16.22 -9.15 1.97
C LEU A 275 16.51 -10.24 0.93
N ILE A 276 17.61 -10.15 0.17
CA ILE A 276 18.04 -11.24 -0.73
C ILE A 276 18.54 -12.41 0.09
N ASN A 277 19.41 -12.15 1.07
CA ASN A 277 19.96 -13.18 1.94
C ASN A 277 18.85 -13.88 2.74
N LYS A 278 17.82 -13.13 3.19
CA LYS A 278 16.64 -13.70 3.86
C LYS A 278 15.77 -14.56 2.94
N CYS A 279 15.90 -14.39 1.62
CA CYS A 279 15.20 -15.20 0.62
C CYS A 279 16.03 -16.40 0.13
N GLU A 280 17.20 -16.68 0.71
CA GLU A 280 17.93 -17.91 0.40
C GLU A 280 17.15 -19.13 0.89
N SER A 281 16.99 -20.11 -0.01
CA SER A 281 16.27 -21.35 0.28
C SER A 281 17.07 -22.20 1.27
N THR A 282 16.35 -22.79 2.22
CA THR A 282 16.88 -23.70 3.23
C THR A 282 16.05 -24.98 3.26
N GLU A 283 16.64 -26.11 3.65
CA GLU A 283 15.93 -27.40 3.71
C GLU A 283 14.80 -27.42 4.76
N GLU A 284 14.81 -26.49 5.70
CA GLU A 284 13.81 -26.34 6.76
C GLU A 284 12.58 -25.52 6.32
N ASP A 285 12.62 -24.89 5.14
CA ASP A 285 11.53 -24.05 4.66
C ASP A 285 10.26 -24.88 4.40
N SER A 286 9.13 -24.42 4.94
CA SER A 286 7.84 -24.95 4.53
C SER A 286 7.55 -24.63 3.06
N THR A 287 6.69 -25.41 2.42
CA THR A 287 6.35 -25.23 1.00
C THR A 287 5.95 -23.78 0.67
N ALA A 288 5.15 -23.15 1.54
CA ALA A 288 4.74 -21.76 1.36
C ALA A 288 5.93 -20.78 1.41
N VAL A 289 6.88 -20.99 2.33
CA VAL A 289 8.07 -20.15 2.45
C VAL A 289 9.01 -20.37 1.28
N ALA A 290 9.26 -21.62 0.88
CA ALA A 290 10.11 -21.93 -0.27
C ALA A 290 9.59 -21.29 -1.56
N GLU A 291 8.28 -21.38 -1.82
CA GLU A 291 7.62 -20.72 -2.94
C GLU A 291 7.80 -19.19 -2.92
N LEU A 292 7.56 -18.56 -1.76
CA LEU A 292 7.71 -17.11 -1.58
C LEU A 292 9.16 -16.67 -1.75
N LYS A 293 10.11 -17.39 -1.13
CA LYS A 293 11.55 -17.10 -1.21
C LYS A 293 12.06 -17.18 -2.65
N LEU A 294 11.66 -18.21 -3.39
CA LEU A 294 12.03 -18.36 -4.79
C LEU A 294 11.55 -17.15 -5.62
N PHE A 295 10.26 -16.82 -5.53
CA PHE A 295 9.68 -15.70 -6.28
C PHE A 295 10.29 -14.35 -5.88
N LEU A 296 10.43 -14.08 -4.58
CA LEU A 296 10.95 -12.81 -4.05
C LEU A 296 12.47 -12.69 -4.20
N GLY A 297 13.20 -13.80 -4.29
CA GLY A 297 14.65 -13.85 -4.48
C GLY A 297 15.07 -13.57 -5.92
N GLU A 298 14.42 -14.22 -6.90
CA GLU A 298 14.72 -14.06 -8.33
C GLU A 298 14.49 -12.63 -8.83
N ARG A 299 13.40 -11.99 -8.38
CA ARG A 299 13.01 -10.66 -8.87
C ARG A 299 13.84 -9.51 -8.33
N LYS A 300 14.65 -9.74 -7.30
CA LYS A 300 15.60 -8.76 -6.76
C LYS A 300 16.95 -8.77 -7.49
N GLN A 301 17.10 -9.42 -8.65
CA GLN A 301 18.30 -9.29 -9.50
C GLN A 301 18.07 -8.38 -10.72
N ALA A 302 16.83 -8.22 -11.17
CA ALA A 302 16.49 -7.39 -12.32
C ALA A 302 16.06 -5.97 -11.90
N ASN A 303 16.86 -4.97 -12.30
CA ASN A 303 16.58 -3.52 -12.24
C ASN A 303 16.72 -2.86 -10.86
N CYS A 304 17.92 -2.36 -10.56
CA CYS A 304 18.14 -1.31 -9.56
C CYS A 304 19.30 -0.41 -9.99
N LEU A 305 19.04 0.42 -10.99
CA LEU A 305 19.37 1.84 -11.08
C LEU A 305 18.31 2.48 -12.00
#